data_AF-R0GAE3-F1
#
_entry.id   AF-R0GAE3-F1
#
_cell.length_a   1.000
_cell.length_b   1.000
_cell.length_c   1.000
_cell.angle_alpha   90.00
_cell.angle_beta   90.00
_cell.angle_gamma   90.00
#
_symmetry.space_group_name_H-M   'P 1'
#
loop_
_entity.id
_entity.type
_entity.pdbx_description
1 polymer ?
#
loop_
_entity_poly.entity_id
_entity_poly.type
_entity_poly.pdbx_seq_one_letter_code
_entity_poly.pdbx_strand_id
1 'polypeptide(L)'
;MEALRKNGPCCICITKNKNCPKNCEFSEYFPYELKDQYESANNLFGTPNIIKTMRRAPEKEKQMLATSIIVEGNAWTKDPVRGGFGMVRNLMWKTVLHKAYLHELEEKN
;
A
#
# COMPACT_ATOMS: atom_id res chain seq x y z
N MET A 1 -22.17 -11.73 7.81
CA MET A 1 -21.66 -10.37 7.55
C MET A 1 -21.26 -10.35 6.09
N GLU A 2 -22.11 -9.75 5.24
CA GLU A 2 -21.92 -9.75 3.79
C GLU A 2 -21.04 -8.54 3.44
N ALA A 3 -19.83 -8.80 2.94
CA ALA A 3 -18.90 -7.75 2.56
C ALA A 3 -19.55 -6.87 1.48
N LEU A 4 -19.61 -5.56 1.72
CA LEU A 4 -20.16 -4.59 0.79
C LEU A 4 -19.52 -4.77 -0.59
N ARG A 5 -20.29 -5.33 -1.54
CA ARG A 5 -19.96 -5.25 -2.95
C ARG A 5 -20.15 -3.78 -3.37
N LYS A 6 -19.11 -2.96 -3.20
CA LYS A 6 -19.05 -1.67 -3.88
C LYS A 6 -19.08 -1.93 -5.38
N ASN A 7 -19.96 -1.22 -6.09
CA ASN A 7 -20.55 -1.59 -7.39
C ASN A 7 -19.59 -1.58 -8.62
N GLY A 8 -18.30 -1.92 -8.47
CA GLY A 8 -17.32 -1.85 -9.56
C GLY A 8 -16.34 -3.04 -9.61
N PRO A 9 -15.63 -3.25 -10.73
CA PRO A 9 -14.56 -4.22 -10.82
C PRO A 9 -13.38 -3.84 -9.89
N CYS A 10 -12.71 -4.83 -9.28
CA CYS A 10 -11.51 -4.57 -8.50
C CYS A 10 -10.38 -3.99 -9.37
N CYS A 11 -9.38 -3.33 -8.77
CA CYS A 11 -8.29 -2.69 -9.50
C CYS A 11 -7.55 -3.67 -10.42
N ILE A 12 -7.31 -4.90 -9.96
CA ILE A 12 -6.64 -5.93 -10.78
C ILE A 12 -7.45 -6.28 -12.03
N CYS A 13 -8.75 -6.51 -11.88
CA CYS A 13 -9.62 -6.89 -13.00
C CYS A 13 -9.73 -5.76 -14.03
N ILE A 14 -9.92 -4.52 -13.57
CA ILE A 14 -9.99 -3.38 -14.49
C ILE A 14 -8.65 -3.11 -15.19
N THR A 15 -7.52 -3.17 -14.47
CA THR A 15 -6.18 -2.99 -15.07
C THR A 15 -5.89 -4.07 -16.12
N LYS A 16 -6.38 -5.30 -15.92
CA LYS A 16 -6.25 -6.39 -16.90
C LYS A 16 -7.29 -6.37 -18.01
N ASN A 17 -8.20 -5.39 -18.01
CA ASN A 17 -9.35 -5.32 -18.91
C ASN A 17 -10.18 -6.61 -18.93
N LYS A 18 -10.49 -7.16 -17.74
CA LYS A 18 -11.28 -8.39 -17.56
C LYS A 18 -12.52 -8.14 -16.72
N ASN A 19 -13.57 -8.93 -16.95
CA ASN A 19 -14.74 -8.94 -16.08
C ASN A 19 -14.34 -9.37 -14.65
N CYS A 20 -14.87 -8.68 -13.64
CA CYS A 20 -14.62 -8.98 -12.24
C CYS A 20 -15.68 -9.95 -11.72
N PRO A 21 -15.32 -11.21 -11.37
CA PRO A 21 -16.29 -12.16 -10.87
C PRO A 21 -16.84 -11.72 -9.51
N LYS A 22 -18.04 -12.22 -9.14
CA LYS A 22 -18.67 -11.91 -7.84
C LYS A 22 -17.78 -12.30 -6.64
N ASN A 23 -17.07 -13.41 -6.75
CA ASN A 23 -16.16 -13.92 -5.71
C ASN A 23 -14.69 -13.70 -6.11
N CYS A 24 -14.34 -12.48 -6.51
CA CYS A 24 -12.97 -12.15 -6.88
C CYS A 24 -12.05 -12.24 -5.65
N GLU A 25 -10.98 -13.04 -5.73
CA GLU A 25 -9.99 -13.19 -4.64
C GLU A 25 -9.27 -11.87 -4.28
N PHE A 26 -9.39 -10.83 -5.13
CA PHE A 26 -8.70 -9.55 -4.97
C PHE A 26 -9.62 -8.38 -4.65
N SER A 27 -10.95 -8.55 -4.68
CA SER A 27 -11.87 -7.41 -4.53
C SER A 27 -11.86 -6.80 -3.14
N GLU A 28 -11.58 -7.59 -2.11
CA GLU A 28 -11.43 -7.10 -0.74
C GLU A 28 -10.13 -6.29 -0.56
N TYR A 29 -9.07 -6.69 -1.26
CA TYR A 29 -7.73 -6.15 -1.09
C TYR A 29 -7.44 -4.93 -1.98
N PHE A 30 -8.00 -4.92 -3.20
CA PHE A 30 -7.82 -3.85 -4.18
C PHE A 30 -9.18 -3.40 -4.74
N PRO A 31 -10.05 -2.82 -3.90
CA PRO A 31 -11.35 -2.32 -4.35
C PRO A 31 -11.17 -1.12 -5.29
N TYR A 32 -12.17 -0.87 -6.14
CA TYR A 32 -12.10 0.14 -7.21
C TYR A 32 -11.70 1.54 -6.72
N GLU A 33 -12.07 1.92 -5.50
CA GLU A 33 -11.74 3.24 -4.95
C GLU A 33 -10.24 3.47 -4.79
N LEU A 34 -9.43 2.41 -4.76
CA LEU A 34 -7.99 2.51 -4.70
C LEU A 34 -7.32 2.57 -6.08
N LYS A 35 -8.08 2.69 -7.19
CA LYS A 35 -7.54 2.61 -8.56
C LYS A 35 -6.30 3.47 -8.79
N ASP A 36 -6.34 4.73 -8.36
CA ASP A 36 -5.23 5.66 -8.59
C ASP A 36 -3.99 5.28 -7.77
N GLN A 37 -4.17 4.79 -6.54
CA GLN A 37 -3.03 4.31 -5.72
C GLN A 37 -2.52 2.95 -6.20
N TYR A 38 -3.43 2.11 -6.72
CA TYR A 38 -3.08 0.83 -7.34
C TYR A 38 -2.24 1.05 -8.61
N GLU A 39 -2.49 2.11 -9.36
CA GLU A 39 -1.68 2.46 -10.54
C GLU A 39 -0.21 2.68 -10.17
N SER A 40 0.07 3.42 -9.08
CA SER A 40 1.42 3.56 -8.53
C SER A 40 2.07 2.22 -8.19
N ALA A 41 1.32 1.31 -7.54
CA ALA A 41 1.82 -0.02 -7.22
C ALA A 41 2.02 -0.89 -8.48
N ASN A 42 1.13 -0.78 -9.47
CA ASN A 42 1.24 -1.48 -10.74
C ASN A 42 2.44 -1.00 -11.56
N ASN A 43 2.75 0.30 -11.53
CA ASN A 43 3.92 0.84 -12.20
C ASN A 43 5.23 0.34 -11.56
N LEU A 44 5.26 0.17 -10.24
CA LEU A 44 6.42 -0.34 -9.52
C LEU A 44 6.60 -1.86 -9.65
N PHE A 45 5.56 -2.63 -9.33
CA PHE A 45 5.66 -4.09 -9.23
C PHE A 45 5.16 -4.82 -10.46
N GLY A 46 4.18 -4.24 -11.18
CA GLY A 46 3.40 -4.92 -12.19
C GLY A 46 2.33 -5.82 -11.61
N THR A 47 1.12 -5.76 -12.18
CA THR A 47 -0.03 -6.59 -11.81
C THR A 47 0.30 -8.10 -11.74
N PRO A 48 1.09 -8.71 -12.65
CA PRO A 48 1.45 -10.12 -12.53
C PRO A 48 2.21 -10.48 -11.25
N ASN A 49 3.13 -9.62 -10.81
CA ASN A 49 3.89 -9.85 -9.58
C ASN A 49 3.03 -9.61 -8.34
N ILE A 50 2.17 -8.58 -8.35
CA ILE A 50 1.19 -8.34 -7.28
C ILE A 50 0.32 -9.58 -7.07
N ILE A 51 -0.27 -10.12 -8.15
CA ILE A 51 -1.08 -11.36 -8.11
C ILE A 51 -0.27 -12.53 -7.53
N LYS A 52 0.95 -12.73 -8.02
CA LYS A 52 1.82 -13.83 -7.59
C LYS A 52 2.15 -13.74 -6.10
N THR A 53 2.47 -12.54 -5.60
CA THR A 53 2.81 -12.31 -4.19
C THR A 53 1.58 -12.48 -3.29
N MET A 54 0.43 -11.91 -3.68
CA MET A 54 -0.82 -12.05 -2.94
C MET A 54 -1.25 -13.51 -2.79
N ARG A 55 -1.11 -14.33 -3.84
CA ARG A 55 -1.47 -15.75 -3.79
C ARG A 55 -0.51 -16.60 -2.96
N ARG A 56 0.73 -16.15 -2.75
CA ARG A 56 1.73 -16.83 -1.92
C ARG A 56 1.61 -16.49 -0.44
N ALA A 57 1.00 -15.36 -0.12
CA ALA A 57 0.87 -14.89 1.26
C ALA A 57 -0.18 -15.70 2.03
N PRO A 58 0.05 -15.99 3.33
CA PRO A 58 -0.96 -16.52 4.22
C PRO A 58 -2.19 -15.59 4.29
N GLU A 59 -3.40 -16.15 4.41
CA GLU A 59 -4.64 -15.35 4.40
C GLU A 59 -4.62 -14.21 5.43
N LYS A 60 -4.14 -14.50 6.65
CA LYS A 60 -4.03 -13.53 7.75
C LYS A 60 -3.14 -12.31 7.45
N GLU A 61 -2.24 -12.42 6.47
CA GLU A 61 -1.27 -11.37 6.11
C GLU A 61 -1.68 -10.61 4.84
N LYS A 62 -2.65 -11.12 4.07
CA LYS A 62 -3.01 -10.53 2.76
C LYS A 62 -3.48 -9.08 2.85
N GLN A 63 -4.25 -8.73 3.89
CA GLN A 63 -4.71 -7.35 4.07
C GLN A 63 -3.54 -6.38 4.32
N MET A 64 -2.59 -6.79 5.17
CA MET A 64 -1.40 -5.99 5.46
C MET A 64 -0.52 -5.91 4.21
N LEU A 65 -0.32 -7.03 3.51
CA LEU A 65 0.45 -7.08 2.27
C LEU A 65 -0.13 -6.16 1.19
N ALA A 66 -1.44 -6.19 0.96
CA ALA A 66 -2.10 -5.32 -0.01
C ALA A 66 -1.87 -3.83 0.33
N THR A 67 -1.99 -3.49 1.61
CA THR A 67 -1.70 -2.15 2.11
C THR A 67 -0.24 -1.75 1.86
N SER A 68 0.71 -2.64 2.16
CA SER A 68 2.14 -2.41 1.93
C SER A 68 2.48 -2.23 0.46
N ILE A 69 1.87 -3.00 -0.44
CA ILE A 69 2.04 -2.87 -1.90
C ILE A 69 1.63 -1.47 -2.37
N ILE A 70 0.48 -0.97 -1.89
CA ILE A 70 -0.02 0.36 -2.22
C ILE A 70 0.90 1.46 -1.65
N VAL A 71 1.28 1.34 -0.38
CA VAL A 71 2.16 2.31 0.28
C VAL A 71 3.52 2.40 -0.42
N GLU A 72 4.12 1.27 -0.79
CA GLU A 72 5.42 1.24 -1.45
C GLU A 72 5.33 1.84 -2.86
N GLY A 73 4.29 1.50 -3.64
CA GLY A 73 4.05 2.13 -4.94
C GLY A 73 3.93 3.65 -4.86
N ASN A 74 3.17 4.14 -3.88
CA ASN A 74 3.01 5.57 -3.62
C ASN A 74 4.33 6.22 -3.18
N ALA A 75 5.16 5.54 -2.39
CA ALA A 75 6.44 6.05 -1.95
C ALA A 75 7.40 6.24 -3.14
N TRP A 76 7.48 5.25 -4.04
CA TRP A 76 8.27 5.36 -5.27
C TRP A 76 7.74 6.40 -6.26
N THR A 77 6.42 6.62 -6.28
CA THR A 77 5.83 7.72 -7.08
C THR A 77 6.23 9.10 -6.53
N LYS A 78 6.31 9.25 -5.20
CA LYS A 78 6.64 10.53 -4.54
C LYS A 78 8.14 10.83 -4.53
N ASP A 79 8.97 9.81 -4.29
CA ASP A 79 10.43 9.92 -4.30
C ASP A 79 10.98 8.79 -5.19
N PRO A 80 11.15 9.02 -6.50
CA PRO A 80 11.64 8.00 -7.44
C PRO A 80 13.07 7.54 -7.18
N VAL A 81 13.82 8.24 -6.32
CA VAL A 81 15.21 7.92 -5.98
C VAL A 81 15.27 7.03 -4.75
N ARG A 82 14.45 7.31 -3.73
CA ARG A 82 14.55 6.65 -2.42
C ARG A 82 13.33 5.82 -2.04
N GLY A 83 12.19 5.96 -2.73
CA GLY A 83 10.97 5.18 -2.48
C GLY A 83 10.60 5.06 -1.00
N GLY A 84 10.23 3.84 -0.57
CA GLY A 84 9.92 3.54 0.82
C GLY A 84 11.09 3.82 1.79
N PHE A 85 12.34 3.65 1.35
CA PHE A 85 13.50 3.94 2.18
C PHE A 85 13.60 5.42 2.54
N GLY A 86 13.29 6.32 1.61
CA GLY A 86 13.23 7.77 1.85
C GLY A 86 12.21 8.13 2.94
N MET A 87 11.04 7.49 2.89
CA MET A 87 9.99 7.66 3.90
C MET A 87 10.45 7.21 5.29
N VAL A 88 11.03 6.02 5.40
CA VAL A 88 11.55 5.49 6.68
C VAL A 88 12.64 6.41 7.24
N ARG A 89 13.60 6.81 6.40
CA ARG A 89 14.68 7.72 6.83
C ARG A 89 14.15 9.05 7.35
N ASN A 90 13.13 9.63 6.69
CA ASN A 90 12.52 10.88 7.13
C ASN A 90 11.84 10.73 8.50
N LEU A 91 11.11 9.63 8.72
CA LEU A 91 10.46 9.34 10.00
C LEU A 91 11.47 9.10 11.13
N MET A 92 12.56 8.39 10.84
CA MET A 92 13.65 8.20 11.80
C MET A 92 14.29 9.53 12.19
N TRP A 93 14.61 10.38 11.21
CA TRP A 93 15.17 11.70 11.48
C TRP A 93 14.25 12.56 12.34
N LYS A 94 12.95 12.60 12.01
CA LYS A 94 11.95 13.30 12.83
C LYS A 94 11.93 12.76 14.25
N THR A 95 11.94 11.44 14.44
CA THR A 95 11.94 10.84 15.78
C THR A 95 13.17 11.25 16.59
N VAL A 96 14.35 11.25 15.98
CA VAL A 96 15.60 11.69 16.64
C VAL A 96 15.51 13.16 17.04
N LEU A 97 15.08 14.03 16.13
CA LEU A 97 14.97 15.47 16.39
C LEU A 97 13.98 15.77 17.52
N HIS A 98 12.79 15.15 17.50
CA HIS A 98 11.79 15.39 18.54
C HIS A 98 12.25 14.88 19.90
N LYS A 99 12.96 13.74 19.97
CA LYS A 99 13.54 13.25 21.22
C LYS A 99 14.58 14.22 21.79
N ALA A 100 15.46 14.76 20.95
CA ALA A 100 16.43 15.77 21.37
C ALA A 100 15.73 17.04 21.90
N TYR A 101 14.71 17.52 21.19
CA TYR A 101 13.94 18.69 21.63
C TYR A 101 13.22 18.46 22.97
N LEU A 102 12.62 17.30 23.18
CA LEU A 102 11.97 16.95 24.46
C LEU A 102 12.98 16.93 25.61
N HIS A 103 14.17 16.33 25.39
CA HIS A 103 15.24 16.32 26.37
C HIS A 103 15.68 17.73 26.78
N GLU A 104 15.87 18.63 25.81
CA GLU A 104 16.22 20.03 26.09
C GLU A 104 15.15 20.78 26.91
N LEU A 105 13.88 20.41 26.78
CA LEU A 105 12.79 21.01 27.56
C LEU A 105 12.72 20.42 28.97
N GLU A 106 13.00 19.13 29.11
CA GLU A 106 13.08 18.45 30.41
C GLU A 106 14.26 18.99 31.24
N GLU A 107 15.40 19.30 30.62
CA GLU A 107 16.57 19.90 31.29
C GLU A 107 16.38 21.37 31.71
N LYS A 108 15.39 22.06 31.12
CA LYS A 108 15.11 23.48 31.42
C LYS A 108 14.04 23.69 32.51
N ASN A 109 13.39 22.62 32.97
CA ASN A 109 12.43 22.62 34.08
C ASN A 109 13.05 22.02 35.35
#